data_AF-A0A959FSC7-F1
#
_entry.id   AF-A0A959FSC7-F1
#
_cell.length_a   1.000
_cell.length_b   1.000
_cell.length_c   1.000
_cell.angle_alpha   90.00
_cell.angle_beta   90.00
_cell.angle_gamma   90.00
#
_symmetry.space_group_name_H-M   'P 1'
#
loop_
_entity.id
_entity.type
_entity.pdbx_description
1 polymer ?
#
loop_
_entity_poly.entity_id
_entity_poly.type
_entity_poly.pdbx_seq_one_letter_code
_entity_poly.pdbx_strand_id
1 'polypeptide(L)'
;KVYDQHFVVDGKKEAVKAGVDIIDTVTDTLLNFTRGHAKWALFEAIEIVSKAQEKGDVQARFFGNPIERRRWLKNNIFQKTPLFLRALLYFLYRYFIRLGFLDGKMGLVFHFLQGGWFRFLVDANVLELRHRLATEGKSLEELVRQHYGETFLAAIAKKEA
;
A
#
# COMPACT_ATOMS: atom_id res chain seq x y z
N LYS A 1 -4.40 3.35 -10.15
CA LYS A 1 -3.87 3.37 -8.76
C LYS A 1 -3.04 4.62 -8.55
N VAL A 2 -3.15 5.23 -7.37
CA VAL A 2 -2.27 6.35 -6.99
C VAL A 2 -0.97 5.83 -6.38
N TYR A 3 -1.03 4.72 -5.62
CA TYR A 3 0.13 4.12 -4.94
C TYR A 3 0.71 2.87 -5.62
N ASP A 4 -0.11 1.87 -5.94
CA ASP A 4 0.37 0.53 -6.39
C ASP A 4 0.39 0.40 -7.93
N GLN A 5 1.13 1.30 -8.58
CA GLN A 5 1.14 1.47 -10.04
C GLN A 5 1.81 0.29 -10.77
N HIS A 6 1.01 -0.70 -11.15
CA HIS A 6 1.42 -1.71 -12.13
C HIS A 6 1.05 -1.19 -13.51
N PHE A 7 2.06 -0.77 -14.28
CA PHE A 7 1.84 -0.31 -15.64
C PHE A 7 1.74 -1.52 -16.57
N VAL A 8 0.61 -1.61 -17.28
CA VAL A 8 0.52 -2.46 -18.47
C VAL A 8 0.99 -1.60 -19.64
N VAL A 9 2.05 -2.05 -20.31
CA VAL A 9 2.66 -1.30 -21.42
C VAL A 9 2.61 -2.18 -22.68
N ASP A 10 2.07 -1.60 -23.75
CA ASP A 10 2.12 -2.17 -25.09
C ASP A 10 3.44 -1.76 -25.76
N GLY A 11 4.17 -2.73 -26.32
CA GLY A 11 5.41 -2.47 -27.06
C GLY A 11 6.61 -3.32 -26.64
N LYS A 12 7.78 -2.96 -27.19
CA LYS A 12 9.06 -3.62 -26.91
C LYS A 12 9.46 -3.35 -25.46
N LYS A 13 9.70 -4.42 -24.71
CA LYS A 13 10.14 -4.40 -23.31
C LYS A 13 11.57 -4.92 -23.25
N GLU A 14 12.42 -4.22 -22.52
CA GLU A 14 13.78 -4.69 -22.23
C GLU A 14 13.91 -4.87 -20.72
N ALA A 15 14.52 -5.98 -20.31
CA ALA A 15 14.82 -6.24 -18.91
C ALA A 15 16.22 -5.72 -18.59
N VAL A 16 16.36 -5.10 -17.44
CA VAL A 16 17.69 -4.78 -16.91
C VAL A 16 18.45 -6.08 -16.68
N LYS A 17 19.76 -6.08 -16.99
CA LYS A 17 20.61 -7.27 -16.82
C LYS A 17 20.57 -7.75 -15.36
N ALA A 18 20.61 -9.07 -15.19
CA ALA A 18 20.70 -9.69 -13.87
C ALA A 18 21.94 -9.17 -13.13
N GLY A 19 21.77 -8.84 -11.84
CA GLY A 19 22.85 -8.33 -10.98
C GLY A 19 23.09 -6.82 -11.03
N VAL A 20 22.26 -6.06 -11.76
CA VAL A 20 22.28 -4.59 -11.68
C VAL A 20 21.37 -4.13 -10.54
N ASP A 21 21.93 -3.31 -9.65
CA ASP A 21 21.16 -2.64 -8.61
C ASP A 21 20.44 -1.41 -9.17
N ILE A 22 19.15 -1.32 -8.89
CA ILE A 22 18.33 -0.13 -9.15
C ILE A 22 18.03 0.49 -7.79
N ILE A 23 18.65 1.63 -7.52
CA ILE A 23 18.50 2.35 -6.25
C ILE A 23 17.64 3.58 -6.48
N ASP A 24 16.56 3.68 -5.72
CA ASP A 24 15.68 4.84 -5.72
C ASP A 24 15.84 5.60 -4.39
N THR A 25 16.55 6.73 -4.40
CA THR A 25 16.87 7.53 -3.21
C THR A 25 15.79 8.56 -2.89
N VAL A 26 14.53 8.15 -2.74
CA VAL A 26 13.39 9.07 -2.49
C VAL A 26 13.21 9.43 -1.00
N THR A 27 14.00 8.85 -0.09
CA THR A 27 13.84 9.05 1.36
C THR A 27 15.19 9.29 2.03
N ASP A 28 15.74 10.48 1.83
CA ASP A 28 17.00 11.00 2.39
C ASP A 28 16.95 11.21 3.91
N THR A 29 15.77 11.43 4.49
CA THR A 29 15.58 11.62 5.93
C THR A 29 14.41 10.81 6.48
N LEU A 30 14.44 10.48 7.77
CA LEU A 30 13.28 9.87 8.46
C LEU A 30 12.03 10.76 8.41
N LEU A 31 12.20 12.08 8.36
CA LEU A 31 11.08 13.02 8.22
C LEU A 31 10.39 12.88 6.85
N ASN A 32 11.17 12.87 5.78
CA ASN A 32 10.64 12.70 4.42
C ASN A 32 10.07 11.29 4.23
N PHE A 33 10.74 10.28 4.77
CA PHE A 33 10.21 8.92 4.87
C PHE A 33 8.84 8.90 5.53
N THR A 34 8.70 9.50 6.72
CA THR A 34 7.47 9.48 7.52
C THR A 34 6.34 10.21 6.80
N ARG A 35 6.60 11.40 6.25
CA ARG A 35 5.62 12.18 5.50
C ARG A 35 5.15 11.44 4.24
N GLY A 36 6.08 10.87 3.49
CA GLY A 36 5.77 10.07 2.31
C GLY A 36 4.91 8.86 2.68
N HIS A 37 5.32 8.08 3.69
CA HIS A 37 4.57 6.92 4.14
C HIS A 37 3.20 7.28 4.71
N ALA A 38 3.05 8.39 5.43
CA ALA A 38 1.75 8.86 5.89
C ALA A 38 0.82 9.20 4.71
N LYS A 39 1.33 9.93 3.71
CA LYS A 39 0.61 10.25 2.47
C LYS A 39 0.17 8.97 1.74
N TRP A 40 1.07 8.02 1.55
CA TRP A 40 0.77 6.76 0.86
C TRP A 40 -0.16 5.86 1.65
N ALA A 41 -0.06 5.86 2.98
CA ALA A 41 -0.94 5.09 3.84
C ALA A 41 -2.39 5.57 3.73
N LEU A 42 -2.60 6.89 3.69
CA LEU A 42 -3.91 7.48 3.48
C LEU A 42 -4.46 7.16 2.10
N PHE A 43 -3.64 7.24 1.04
CA PHE A 43 -4.06 6.82 -0.31
C PHE A 43 -4.51 5.36 -0.35
N GLU A 44 -3.72 4.44 0.20
CA GLU A 44 -4.08 3.01 0.24
C GLU A 44 -5.37 2.80 1.06
N ALA A 45 -5.56 3.53 2.16
CA ALA A 45 -6.79 3.46 2.95
C ALA A 45 -8.03 3.93 2.17
N ILE A 46 -7.94 5.05 1.43
CA ILE A 46 -9.02 5.54 0.56
C ILE A 46 -9.35 4.52 -0.54
N GLU A 47 -8.33 3.93 -1.18
CA GLU A 47 -8.53 2.86 -2.18
C GLU A 47 -9.26 1.65 -1.57
N ILE A 48 -8.89 1.21 -0.35
CA ILE A 48 -9.56 0.10 0.36
C ILE A 48 -11.02 0.44 0.69
N VAL A 49 -11.29 1.64 1.23
CA VAL A 49 -12.64 2.04 1.67
C VAL A 49 -13.58 2.29 0.49
N SER A 50 -13.07 2.86 -0.60
CA SER A 50 -13.84 3.10 -1.83
C SER A 50 -14.27 1.81 -2.54
N LYS A 51 -13.72 0.65 -2.14
CA LYS A 51 -13.91 -0.66 -2.80
C LYS A 51 -13.72 -0.57 -4.32
N ALA A 52 -12.83 0.30 -4.79
CA ALA A 52 -12.64 0.53 -6.20
C ALA A 52 -12.24 -0.79 -6.90
N GLN A 53 -13.15 -1.35 -7.70
CA GLN A 53 -12.82 -2.47 -8.59
C GLN A 53 -11.88 -1.96 -9.69
N GLU A 54 -10.80 -2.68 -9.86
CA GLU A 54 -9.72 -2.30 -10.76
C GLU A 54 -10.07 -2.77 -12.19
N LYS A 55 -10.46 -1.85 -13.07
CA LYS A 55 -10.57 -2.13 -14.52
C LYS A 55 -9.18 -2.08 -15.15
N GLY A 56 -8.84 -3.08 -15.98
CA GLY A 56 -7.61 -3.08 -16.81
C GLY A 56 -6.30 -3.46 -16.10
N ASP A 57 -6.35 -3.95 -14.87
CA ASP A 57 -5.16 -4.27 -14.07
C ASP A 57 -4.82 -5.79 -14.12
N VAL A 58 -3.60 -6.17 -13.73
CA VAL A 58 -3.07 -7.54 -13.79
C VAL A 58 -4.03 -8.54 -13.15
N GLN A 59 -4.23 -9.73 -13.74
CA GLN A 59 -5.15 -10.70 -13.16
C GLN A 59 -4.58 -11.33 -11.88
N ALA A 60 -5.41 -11.50 -10.84
CA ALA A 60 -5.00 -12.14 -9.61
C ALA A 60 -5.05 -13.67 -9.78
N ARG A 61 -3.92 -14.29 -10.10
CA ARG A 61 -3.79 -15.74 -10.30
C ARG A 61 -2.74 -16.34 -9.38
N PHE A 62 -3.11 -17.34 -8.57
CA PHE A 62 -2.18 -17.98 -7.63
C PHE A 62 -1.03 -18.73 -8.32
N PHE A 63 -1.37 -19.49 -9.36
CA PHE A 63 -0.40 -20.19 -10.23
C PHE A 63 0.10 -19.32 -11.40
N GLY A 64 -0.11 -18.01 -11.32
CA GLY A 64 0.35 -17.06 -12.30
C GLY A 64 1.82 -16.66 -12.14
N ASN A 65 2.23 -15.64 -12.87
CA ASN A 65 3.55 -15.03 -12.72
C ASN A 65 3.71 -14.36 -11.32
N PRO A 66 4.93 -13.96 -10.92
CA PRO A 66 5.16 -13.40 -9.58
C PRO A 66 4.29 -12.18 -9.21
N ILE A 67 3.93 -11.34 -10.19
CA ILE A 67 3.06 -10.17 -10.00
C ILE A 67 1.63 -10.64 -9.75
N GLU A 68 1.11 -11.54 -10.59
CA GLU A 68 -0.22 -12.12 -10.47
C GLU A 68 -0.40 -12.84 -9.14
N ARG A 69 0.60 -13.62 -8.72
CA ARG A 69 0.59 -14.35 -7.44
C ARG A 69 0.63 -13.41 -6.26
N ARG A 70 1.47 -12.37 -6.29
CA ARG A 70 1.52 -11.35 -5.22
C ARG A 70 0.18 -10.65 -5.07
N ARG A 71 -0.47 -10.32 -6.18
CA ARG A 71 -1.79 -9.71 -6.22
C ARG A 71 -2.87 -10.65 -5.70
N TRP A 72 -2.81 -11.92 -6.06
CA TRP A 72 -3.71 -12.94 -5.48
C TRP A 72 -3.56 -13.04 -3.96
N LEU A 73 -2.33 -13.07 -3.43
CA LEU A 73 -2.07 -13.09 -1.99
C LEU A 73 -2.59 -11.82 -1.30
N LYS A 74 -2.40 -10.65 -1.91
CA LYS A 74 -2.93 -9.37 -1.41
C LYS A 74 -4.45 -9.42 -1.29
N ASN A 75 -5.14 -9.81 -2.36
CA ASN A 75 -6.60 -9.75 -2.43
C ASN A 75 -7.29 -10.85 -1.61
N ASN A 76 -6.74 -12.07 -1.61
CA ASN A 76 -7.40 -13.23 -0.99
C ASN A 76 -6.96 -13.51 0.44
N ILE A 77 -5.77 -13.06 0.84
CA ILE A 77 -5.24 -13.29 2.18
C ILE A 77 -5.14 -11.95 2.91
N PHE A 78 -4.24 -11.08 2.47
CA PHE A 78 -3.86 -9.88 3.23
C PHE A 78 -5.05 -8.93 3.48
N GLN A 79 -5.88 -8.67 2.48
CA GLN A 79 -7.03 -7.77 2.60
C GLN A 79 -8.22 -8.38 3.37
N LYS A 80 -8.27 -9.71 3.50
CA LYS A 80 -9.32 -10.41 4.28
C LYS A 80 -8.94 -10.61 5.74
N THR A 81 -7.65 -10.55 6.07
CA THR A 81 -7.17 -10.59 7.45
C THR A 81 -7.68 -9.37 8.23
N PRO A 82 -8.10 -9.52 9.51
CA PRO A 82 -8.51 -8.41 10.35
C PRO A 82 -7.50 -7.25 10.37
N LEU A 83 -8.04 -6.03 10.49
CA LEU A 83 -7.23 -4.82 10.65
C LEU A 83 -6.28 -4.99 11.85
N PHE A 84 -5.09 -4.40 11.73
CA PHE A 84 -3.97 -4.45 12.67
C PHE A 84 -3.30 -5.82 12.79
N LEU A 85 -4.06 -6.91 12.78
CA LEU A 85 -3.49 -8.27 12.80
C LEU A 85 -2.64 -8.52 11.55
N ARG A 86 -3.10 -8.07 10.38
CA ARG A 86 -2.32 -8.18 9.13
C ARG A 86 -0.99 -7.43 9.17
N ALA A 87 -0.97 -6.25 9.80
CA ALA A 87 0.25 -5.47 9.96
C ALA A 87 1.24 -6.17 10.90
N LEU A 88 0.75 -6.70 12.02
CA LEU A 88 1.54 -7.46 12.98
C LEU A 88 2.13 -8.72 12.34
N LEU A 89 1.30 -9.55 11.71
CA LEU A 89 1.75 -10.78 11.03
C LEU A 89 2.76 -10.48 9.93
N TYR A 90 2.57 -9.39 9.18
CA TYR A 90 3.50 -8.97 8.15
C TYR A 90 4.87 -8.57 8.71
N PHE A 91 4.89 -7.83 9.82
CA PHE A 91 6.11 -7.48 10.53
C PHE A 91 6.83 -8.72 11.07
N LEU A 92 6.12 -9.60 11.78
CA LEU A 92 6.69 -10.82 12.36
C LEU A 92 7.28 -11.73 11.28
N TYR A 93 6.56 -11.90 10.16
CA TYR A 93 7.06 -12.66 9.02
C TYR A 93 8.35 -12.05 8.45
N ARG A 94 8.38 -10.74 8.22
CA ARG A 94 9.56 -10.07 7.67
C ARG A 94 10.75 -10.07 8.62
N TYR A 95 10.51 -9.88 9.92
CA TYR A 95 11.57 -9.73 10.89
C TYR A 95 12.14 -11.08 11.34
N PHE A 96 11.29 -12.05 11.68
CA PHE A 96 11.74 -13.35 12.19
C PHE A 96 11.89 -14.41 11.10
N ILE A 97 10.90 -14.60 10.24
CA ILE A 97 10.91 -15.69 9.24
C ILE A 97 11.86 -15.37 8.08
N ARG A 98 11.91 -14.11 7.64
CA ARG A 98 12.87 -13.66 6.63
C ARG A 98 14.22 -13.21 7.21
N LEU A 99 14.47 -13.51 8.49
CA LEU A 99 15.74 -13.26 9.17
C LEU A 99 16.19 -11.78 9.16
N GLY A 100 15.25 -10.83 9.10
CA GLY A 100 15.56 -9.39 9.14
C GLY A 100 16.22 -8.93 10.45
N PHE A 101 16.16 -9.73 11.51
CA PHE A 101 16.90 -9.47 12.75
C PHE A 101 18.42 -9.61 12.59
N LEU A 102 18.92 -10.27 11.54
CA LEU A 102 20.36 -10.39 11.27
C LEU A 102 21.02 -9.03 10.98
N ASP A 103 20.24 -8.05 10.51
CA ASP A 103 20.69 -6.67 10.27
C ASP A 103 20.70 -5.82 11.57
N GLY A 104 20.47 -6.46 12.73
CA GLY A 104 20.55 -5.85 14.06
C GLY A 104 19.59 -4.68 14.26
N LYS A 105 20.12 -3.56 14.79
CA LYS A 105 19.33 -2.36 15.09
C LYS A 105 18.76 -1.71 13.81
N MET A 106 19.55 -1.67 12.74
CA MET A 106 19.11 -1.07 11.47
C MET A 106 18.02 -1.92 10.82
N GLY A 107 18.16 -3.24 10.86
CA GLY A 107 17.11 -4.18 10.45
C GLY A 107 15.81 -3.96 11.19
N LEU A 108 15.88 -3.85 12.53
CA LEU A 108 14.70 -3.59 13.35
C LEU A 108 14.00 -2.29 12.93
N VAL A 109 14.74 -1.19 12.84
CA VAL A 109 14.19 0.12 12.45
C VAL A 109 13.54 0.04 11.08
N PHE A 110 14.22 -0.55 10.10
CA PHE A 110 13.71 -0.68 8.74
C PHE A 110 12.44 -1.54 8.67
N HIS A 111 12.50 -2.77 9.18
CA HIS A 111 11.36 -3.69 9.12
C HIS A 111 10.15 -3.18 9.91
N PHE A 112 10.40 -2.53 11.06
CA PHE A 112 9.34 -1.94 11.85
C PHE A 112 8.71 -0.74 11.13
N LEU A 113 9.50 0.25 10.69
CA LEU A 113 8.94 1.46 10.07
C LEU A 113 8.33 1.18 8.69
N GLN A 114 9.04 0.47 7.82
CA GLN A 114 8.61 0.21 6.44
C GLN A 114 7.50 -0.84 6.36
N GLY A 115 7.56 -1.87 7.21
CA GLY A 115 6.63 -3.00 7.18
C GLY A 115 5.53 -2.86 8.22
N GLY A 116 5.90 -2.81 9.51
CA GLY A 116 4.96 -2.82 10.62
C GLY A 116 4.14 -1.53 10.73
N TRP A 117 4.81 -0.43 11.07
CA TRP A 117 4.21 0.88 11.28
C TRP A 117 3.44 1.37 10.05
N PHE A 118 4.02 1.27 8.85
CA PHE A 118 3.30 1.67 7.64
C PHE A 118 1.97 0.92 7.45
N ARG A 119 1.97 -0.42 7.58
CA ARG A 119 0.74 -1.21 7.40
C ARG A 119 -0.25 -0.97 8.53
N PHE A 120 0.24 -0.74 9.75
CA PHE A 120 -0.60 -0.34 10.87
C PHE A 120 -1.25 1.02 10.62
N LEU A 121 -0.51 1.99 10.07
CA LEU A 121 -1.01 3.31 9.73
C LEU A 121 -2.07 3.27 8.62
N VAL A 122 -1.91 2.41 7.61
CA VAL A 122 -2.97 2.14 6.62
C VAL A 122 -4.24 1.67 7.33
N ASP A 123 -4.12 0.71 8.24
CA ASP A 123 -5.27 0.14 8.95
C ASP A 123 -5.96 1.17 9.86
N ALA A 124 -5.18 2.03 10.51
CA ALA A 124 -5.69 3.12 11.32
C ALA A 124 -6.49 4.13 10.47
N ASN A 125 -5.98 4.52 9.30
CA ASN A 125 -6.70 5.39 8.38
C ASN A 125 -7.98 4.72 7.84
N VAL A 126 -7.96 3.41 7.55
CA VAL A 126 -9.17 2.66 7.16
C VAL A 126 -10.21 2.69 8.28
N LEU A 127 -9.78 2.50 9.53
CA LEU A 127 -10.66 2.56 10.70
C LEU A 127 -11.27 3.96 10.86
N GLU A 128 -10.45 5.01 10.77
CA GLU A 128 -10.91 6.40 10.87
C GLU A 128 -11.92 6.75 9.78
N LEU A 129 -11.61 6.46 8.51
CA LEU A 129 -12.50 6.72 7.38
C LEU A 129 -13.84 5.99 7.52
N ARG A 130 -13.84 4.73 7.92
CA ARG A 130 -15.08 3.96 8.16
C ARG A 130 -15.91 4.56 9.29
N HIS A 131 -15.26 5.01 10.36
CA HIS A 131 -15.94 5.67 11.47
C HIS A 131 -16.61 6.96 11.02
N ARG A 132 -15.88 7.84 10.31
CA ARG A 132 -16.42 9.11 9.77
C ARG A 132 -17.57 8.90 8.79
N LEU A 133 -17.47 7.90 7.90
CA LEU A 133 -18.56 7.55 6.99
C LEU A 133 -19.84 7.15 7.73
N ALA A 134 -19.70 6.41 8.85
CA ALA A 134 -20.83 5.98 9.65
C ALA A 134 -21.46 7.10 10.49
N THR A 135 -20.67 8.10 10.91
CA THR A 135 -21.13 9.16 11.83
C THR A 135 -21.52 10.46 11.14
N GLU A 136 -20.87 10.82 10.03
CA GLU A 136 -21.08 12.12 9.38
C GLU A 136 -22.10 12.09 8.23
N GLY A 137 -22.51 10.91 7.76
CA GLY A 137 -23.52 10.76 6.70
C GLY A 137 -23.12 11.34 5.33
N LYS A 138 -21.85 11.70 5.15
CA LYS A 138 -21.28 12.25 3.91
C LYS A 138 -20.76 11.15 3.00
N SER A 139 -20.65 11.45 1.71
CA SER A 139 -19.93 10.60 0.77
C SER A 139 -18.42 10.56 1.10
N LEU A 140 -17.73 9.52 0.62
CA LEU A 140 -16.28 9.40 0.79
C LEU A 140 -15.53 10.58 0.15
N GLU A 141 -16.01 11.08 -0.99
CA GLU A 141 -15.40 12.23 -1.68
C GLU A 141 -15.50 13.51 -0.86
N GLU A 142 -16.67 13.80 -0.30
CA GLU A 142 -16.87 14.97 0.56
C GLU A 142 -15.98 14.91 1.81
N LEU A 143 -15.91 13.74 2.46
CA LEU A 143 -15.04 13.54 3.62
C LEU A 143 -13.58 13.75 3.27
N VAL A 144 -13.12 13.17 2.15
CA VAL A 144 -11.71 13.28 1.74
C VAL A 144 -11.36 14.73 1.39
N ARG A 145 -12.23 15.41 0.64
CA ARG A 145 -12.06 16.83 0.30
C ARG A 145 -11.97 17.69 1.56
N GLN A 146 -12.89 17.48 2.51
CA GLN A 146 -12.98 18.28 3.72
C GLN A 146 -11.79 18.09 4.66
N HIS A 147 -11.36 16.85 4.89
CA HIS A 147 -10.39 16.53 5.94
C HIS A 147 -8.94 16.41 5.44
N TYR A 148 -8.74 16.05 4.17
CA TYR A 148 -7.40 15.76 3.64
C TYR A 148 -7.05 16.61 2.40
N GLY A 149 -8.05 17.24 1.76
CA GLY A 149 -7.88 18.14 0.63
C GLY A 149 -7.90 17.47 -0.74
N GLU A 150 -7.93 18.29 -1.78
CA GLU A 150 -8.12 17.91 -3.20
C GLU A 150 -7.10 16.87 -3.70
N THR A 151 -5.85 16.93 -3.22
CA THR A 151 -4.78 15.99 -3.60
C THR A 151 -5.17 14.53 -3.41
N PHE A 152 -5.99 14.22 -2.40
CA PHE A 152 -6.37 12.85 -2.08
C PHE A 152 -7.60 12.35 -2.85
N LEU A 153 -8.35 13.24 -3.50
CA LEU A 153 -9.47 12.85 -4.37
C LEU A 153 -9.02 12.09 -5.61
N ALA A 154 -7.77 12.27 -6.05
CA ALA A 154 -7.20 11.52 -7.17
C ALA A 154 -7.22 9.99 -6.97
N ALA A 155 -7.27 9.52 -5.71
CA ALA A 155 -7.44 8.08 -5.41
C ALA A 155 -8.86 7.57 -5.62
N ILE A 156 -9.83 8.49 -5.72
CA ILE A 156 -11.23 8.18 -6.01
C ILE A 156 -11.55 8.38 -7.50
N ALA A 157 -11.01 9.45 -8.11
CA ALA A 157 -11.43 10.00 -9.41
C ALA A 157 -10.93 9.27 -10.68
N LYS A 158 -9.95 8.36 -10.62
CA LYS A 158 -9.43 7.65 -11.83
C LYS A 158 -10.37 6.54 -12.36
N LYS A 159 -11.68 6.77 -12.39
CA LYS A 159 -12.72 5.81 -12.84
C LYS A 159 -13.48 6.19 -14.11
N GLU A 160 -13.33 7.41 -14.63
CA GLU A 160 -14.16 7.91 -15.74
C GLU A 160 -13.46 8.08 -17.09
N ALA A 161 -12.18 7.68 -17.20
CA ALA A 161 -11.44 7.69 -18.46
C ALA A 161 -11.03 6.27 -18.88
#